data_AF-A0A8J5CQE3-F1
#
_entry.id   AF-A0A8J5CQE3-F1
#
_cell.length_a   1.000
_cell.length_b   1.000
_cell.length_c   1.000
_cell.angle_alpha   90.00
_cell.angle_beta   90.00
_cell.angle_gamma   90.00
#
_symmetry.space_group_name_H-M   'P 1'
#
loop_
_entity.id
_entity.type
_entity.pdbx_description
1 polymer ?
#
loop_
_entity_poly.entity_id
_entity_poly.type
_entity_poly.pdbx_seq_one_letter_code
_entity_poly.pdbx_strand_id
1 'polypeptide(L)'
;MADCNEMSQQSVSHYVKNVTYAICQVAAEFIKFPSPAENTLMRDFEEVAVMPGIIGCVDGTLIHIKSPGGPDAEHNRGRKVFFALNVMAVCDANMVITNLVVNWPGSAHDSRVYRESGLCAALERGEYRGVLLGDKGYRCDYYLFTPLRNLVTAKDYRYNAAHAKTRNLIERTFGILKRRFGVLGKCLRTEL
;
A
#
# COMPACT_ATOMS: atom_id res chain seq x y z
N MET A 1 -25.63 -8.46 -10.55
CA MET A 1 -26.19 -7.88 -9.30
C MET A 1 -27.53 -7.21 -9.56
N ALA A 2 -27.71 -6.42 -10.63
CA ALA A 2 -29.05 -5.92 -11.02
C ALA A 2 -30.01 -7.07 -11.38
N ASP A 3 -29.56 -8.05 -12.15
CA ASP A 3 -30.41 -9.16 -12.65
C ASP A 3 -30.83 -10.18 -11.57
N CYS A 4 -30.32 -10.08 -10.34
CA CYS A 4 -30.65 -11.05 -9.27
C CYS A 4 -31.65 -10.52 -8.24
N ASN A 5 -32.00 -9.22 -8.26
CA ASN A 5 -32.77 -8.58 -7.18
C ASN A 5 -33.94 -7.69 -7.68
N GLU A 6 -34.33 -7.75 -8.96
CA GLU A 6 -35.36 -6.87 -9.55
C GLU A 6 -35.08 -5.35 -9.37
N MET A 7 -33.82 -4.98 -9.12
CA MET A 7 -33.42 -3.59 -8.89
C MET A 7 -32.88 -2.96 -10.16
N SER A 8 -33.27 -1.72 -10.44
CA SER A 8 -32.70 -0.95 -11.55
C SER A 8 -31.20 -0.70 -11.35
N GLN A 9 -30.43 -0.64 -12.44
CA GLN A 9 -29.00 -0.34 -12.40
C GLN A 9 -28.71 0.98 -11.67
N GLN A 10 -29.58 1.98 -11.83
CA GLN A 10 -29.50 3.28 -11.16
C GLN A 10 -29.59 3.13 -9.65
N SER A 11 -30.53 2.32 -9.15
CA SER A 11 -30.68 2.05 -7.72
C SER A 11 -29.45 1.37 -7.15
N VAL A 12 -28.92 0.35 -7.85
CA VAL A 12 -27.69 -0.34 -7.44
C VAL A 12 -26.51 0.64 -7.38
N SER A 13 -26.34 1.49 -8.40
CA SER A 13 -25.27 2.50 -8.44
C SER A 13 -25.39 3.48 -7.27
N HIS A 14 -26.60 3.96 -6.98
CA HIS A 14 -26.87 4.86 -5.86
C HIS A 14 -26.51 4.23 -4.51
N TYR A 15 -26.94 2.99 -4.25
CA TYR A 15 -26.60 2.30 -3.00
C TYR A 15 -25.11 1.99 -2.88
N VAL A 16 -24.45 1.53 -3.96
CA VAL A 16 -23.00 1.29 -3.95
C VAL A 16 -22.25 2.57 -3.63
N LYS A 17 -22.64 3.71 -4.24
CA LYS A 17 -22.04 5.01 -3.95
C LYS A 17 -22.21 5.41 -2.47
N ASN A 18 -23.43 5.32 -1.94
CA ASN A 18 -23.72 5.72 -0.57
C ASN A 18 -23.01 4.84 0.46
N VAL A 19 -23.00 3.51 0.25
CA VAL A 19 -22.28 2.57 1.12
C VAL A 19 -20.78 2.81 1.04
N THR A 20 -20.23 3.03 -0.15
CA THR A 20 -18.80 3.34 -0.31
C THR A 20 -18.43 4.62 0.43
N TYR A 21 -19.25 5.68 0.30
CA TYR A 21 -19.03 6.93 1.01
C TYR A 21 -19.06 6.73 2.53
N ALA A 22 -20.04 6.00 3.06
CA ALA A 22 -20.14 5.69 4.48
C ALA A 22 -18.91 4.90 4.99
N ILE A 23 -18.42 3.93 4.22
CA ILE A 23 -17.18 3.20 4.54
C ILE A 23 -15.98 4.15 4.55
N CYS A 24 -15.88 5.07 3.59
CA CYS A 24 -14.80 6.06 3.56
C CYS A 24 -14.83 7.00 4.77
N GLN A 25 -16.01 7.35 5.29
CA GLN A 25 -16.14 8.21 6.48
C GLN A 25 -15.55 7.54 7.73
N VAL A 26 -15.72 6.22 7.87
CA VAL A 26 -15.17 5.46 9.01
C VAL A 26 -13.76 4.92 8.76
N ALA A 27 -13.25 4.99 7.52
CA ALA A 27 -11.96 4.41 7.16
C ALA A 27 -10.81 4.95 8.02
N ALA A 28 -10.85 6.25 8.34
CA ALA A 28 -9.86 6.90 9.20
C ALA A 28 -9.88 6.37 10.64
N GLU A 29 -10.94 5.67 11.07
CA GLU A 29 -11.00 5.02 12.39
C GLU A 29 -10.16 3.73 12.44
N PHE A 30 -10.07 3.02 11.31
CA PHE A 30 -9.44 1.70 11.19
C PHE A 30 -8.05 1.74 10.54
N ILE A 31 -7.83 2.65 9.59
CA ILE A 31 -6.55 2.83 8.90
C ILE A 31 -5.83 3.99 9.58
N LYS A 32 -5.15 3.68 10.67
CA LYS A 32 -4.37 4.65 11.44
C LYS A 32 -2.94 4.18 11.53
N PHE A 33 -2.02 5.11 11.27
CA PHE A 33 -0.63 4.87 11.59
C PHE A 33 -0.50 4.98 13.12
N PRO A 34 0.16 4.01 13.76
CA PRO A 34 0.22 3.93 15.22
C PRO A 34 0.85 5.17 15.82
N SER A 35 0.44 5.51 17.04
CA SER A 35 0.95 6.72 17.67
C SER A 35 2.45 6.59 17.98
N PRO A 36 3.21 7.69 18.00
CA PRO A 36 4.64 7.65 18.32
C PRO A 36 4.97 7.07 19.72
N ALA A 37 3.99 6.96 20.60
CA ALA A 37 4.14 6.41 21.95
C ALA A 37 3.98 4.87 21.99
N GLU A 38 3.47 4.24 20.93
CA GLU A 38 3.20 2.80 20.88
C GLU A 38 4.46 2.02 20.48
N ASN A 39 5.28 1.67 21.49
CA ASN A 39 6.45 0.80 21.31
C ASN A 39 6.11 -0.65 20.94
N THR A 40 4.83 -1.02 20.85
CA THR A 40 4.38 -2.38 20.57
C THR A 40 4.75 -2.82 19.15
N LEU A 41 4.63 -1.95 18.15
CA LEU A 41 4.94 -2.32 16.76
C LEU A 41 6.37 -2.77 16.56
N MET A 42 7.32 -2.08 17.17
CA MET A 42 8.74 -2.44 17.04
C MET A 42 9.00 -3.83 17.58
N ARG A 43 8.35 -4.20 18.69
CA ARG A 43 8.46 -5.54 19.28
C ARG A 43 7.86 -6.59 18.36
N ASP A 44 6.66 -6.35 17.84
CA ASP A 44 5.99 -7.29 16.95
C ASP A 44 6.82 -7.52 15.66
N PHE A 45 7.48 -6.49 15.12
CA PHE A 45 8.38 -6.64 13.98
C PHE A 45 9.71 -7.33 14.34
N GLU A 46 10.24 -7.10 15.54
CA GLU A 46 11.44 -7.80 16.03
C GLU A 46 11.22 -9.31 16.07
N GLU A 47 10.02 -9.78 16.42
CA GLU A 47 9.69 -11.21 16.43
C GLU A 47 9.70 -11.85 15.02
N VAL A 48 9.52 -11.06 13.95
CA VAL A 48 9.46 -11.58 12.58
C VAL A 48 10.84 -12.03 12.09
N ALA A 49 11.84 -11.16 12.24
CA ALA A 49 13.19 -11.39 11.69
C ALA A 49 14.34 -10.77 12.49
N VAL A 50 14.10 -10.42 13.77
CA VAL A 50 15.10 -9.85 14.69
C VAL A 50 15.68 -8.53 14.16
N MET A 51 14.82 -7.70 13.56
CA MET A 51 15.19 -6.39 13.05
C MET A 51 14.56 -5.29 13.91
N PRO A 52 15.36 -4.59 14.74
CA PRO A 52 14.84 -3.63 15.69
C PRO A 52 14.40 -2.32 15.04
N GLY A 53 13.45 -1.64 15.69
CA GLY A 53 13.03 -0.29 15.31
C GLY A 53 12.15 -0.18 14.06
N ILE A 54 11.67 -1.31 13.53
CA ILE A 54 10.77 -1.33 12.37
C ILE A 54 9.35 -0.97 12.80
N ILE A 55 8.71 -0.09 12.03
CA ILE A 55 7.35 0.40 12.34
C ILE A 55 6.37 0.17 11.20
N GLY A 56 6.82 -0.43 10.09
CA GLY A 56 5.95 -0.75 8.97
C GLY A 56 6.70 -1.26 7.75
N CYS A 57 5.97 -1.95 6.87
CA CYS A 57 6.45 -2.33 5.54
C CYS A 57 5.62 -1.60 4.49
N VAL A 58 6.28 -0.87 3.58
CA VAL A 58 5.65 -0.06 2.53
C VAL A 58 5.83 -0.70 1.17
N ASP A 59 4.75 -0.73 0.38
CA ASP A 59 4.79 -1.18 -1.00
C ASP A 59 3.60 -0.64 -1.82
N GLY A 60 3.74 -0.66 -3.14
CA GLY A 60 2.71 -0.29 -4.10
C GLY A 60 1.94 -1.51 -4.61
N THR A 61 0.68 -1.29 -4.99
CA THR A 61 -0.12 -2.27 -5.73
C THR A 61 -0.93 -1.58 -6.82
N LEU A 62 -0.95 -2.21 -7.99
CA LEU A 62 -1.76 -1.74 -9.11
C LEU A 62 -3.15 -2.36 -9.05
N ILE A 63 -4.16 -1.51 -9.19
CA ILE A 63 -5.56 -1.88 -9.37
C ILE A 63 -5.92 -1.65 -10.84
N HIS A 64 -6.24 -2.73 -11.54
CA HIS A 64 -6.51 -2.68 -12.99
C HIS A 64 -7.86 -1.99 -13.24
N ILE A 65 -7.86 -0.97 -14.09
CA ILE A 65 -9.04 -0.23 -14.52
C ILE A 65 -9.20 -0.33 -16.05
N LYS A 66 -10.40 -0.07 -16.56
CA LYS A 66 -10.55 0.23 -17.98
C LYS A 66 -9.80 1.51 -18.33
N SER A 67 -9.51 1.71 -19.61
CA SER A 67 -9.02 3.01 -20.08
C SER A 67 -10.00 4.09 -19.61
N PRO A 68 -9.52 5.11 -18.88
CA PRO A 68 -10.38 6.22 -18.47
C PRO A 68 -10.77 7.12 -19.66
N GLY A 69 -10.17 6.89 -20.85
CA GLY A 69 -10.42 7.70 -22.03
C GLY A 69 -9.85 9.11 -21.91
N GLY A 70 -9.97 9.91 -22.98
CA GLY A 70 -9.50 11.29 -23.00
C GLY A 70 -7.97 11.45 -23.17
N PRO A 71 -7.49 12.71 -23.19
CA PRO A 71 -6.09 13.03 -23.50
C PRO A 71 -5.10 12.52 -22.44
N ASP A 72 -5.57 12.32 -21.20
CA ASP A 72 -4.72 11.92 -20.07
C ASP A 72 -4.74 10.40 -19.79
N ALA A 73 -5.39 9.60 -20.64
CA ALA A 73 -5.53 8.16 -20.41
C ALA A 73 -4.18 7.46 -20.21
N GLU A 74 -3.15 7.84 -20.98
CA GLU A 74 -1.81 7.26 -20.90
C GLU A 74 -1.14 7.46 -19.54
N HIS A 75 -1.52 8.48 -18.75
CA HIS A 75 -1.01 8.65 -17.38
C HIS A 75 -1.40 7.45 -16.49
N ASN A 76 -2.51 6.79 -16.79
CA ASN A 76 -2.94 5.61 -16.05
C ASN A 76 -2.32 4.32 -16.58
N ARG A 77 -1.59 4.36 -17.70
CA ARG A 77 -0.93 3.19 -18.27
C ARG A 77 0.36 2.88 -17.53
N GLY A 78 0.34 1.83 -16.72
CA GLY A 78 1.54 1.38 -15.98
C GLY A 78 2.52 0.60 -16.85
N ARG A 79 3.64 0.16 -16.25
CA ARG A 79 4.67 -0.67 -16.91
C ARG A 79 4.15 -2.00 -17.48
N LYS A 80 2.97 -2.47 -17.05
CA LYS A 80 2.38 -3.76 -17.45
C LYS A 80 1.37 -3.69 -18.60
N VAL A 81 1.42 -2.65 -19.44
CA VAL A 81 0.60 -2.49 -20.68
C VAL A 81 -0.90 -2.22 -20.42
N PHE A 82 -1.40 -2.39 -19.19
CA PHE A 82 -2.79 -2.09 -18.81
C PHE A 82 -2.93 -0.76 -18.03
N PHE A 83 -4.14 -0.19 -18.06
CA PHE A 83 -4.51 1.00 -17.28
C PHE A 83 -4.75 0.61 -15.82
N ALA A 84 -4.16 1.35 -14.89
CA ALA A 84 -4.23 1.04 -13.48
C ALA A 84 -4.30 2.31 -12.64
N LEU A 85 -4.84 2.16 -11.43
CA LEU A 85 -4.59 3.06 -10.31
C LEU A 85 -3.47 2.47 -9.47
N ASN A 86 -2.49 3.30 -9.10
CA ASN A 86 -1.50 2.95 -8.10
C ASN A 86 -2.05 3.25 -6.71
N VAL A 87 -1.94 2.25 -5.83
CA VAL A 87 -2.29 2.33 -4.42
C VAL A 87 -1.06 1.94 -3.62
N MET A 88 -0.55 2.84 -2.80
CA MET A 88 0.53 2.56 -1.87
C MET A 88 -0.07 2.30 -0.48
N ALA A 89 0.44 1.28 0.20
CA ALA A 89 0.02 0.96 1.55
C ALA A 89 1.21 0.67 2.46
N VAL A 90 1.01 0.90 3.76
CA VAL A 90 1.89 0.42 4.81
C VAL A 90 1.11 -0.57 5.68
N CYS A 91 1.75 -1.68 6.03
CA CYS A 91 1.21 -2.64 7.00
C CYS A 91 2.08 -2.79 8.23
N ASP A 92 1.46 -3.21 9.33
CA ASP A 92 2.14 -3.64 10.55
C ASP A 92 2.58 -5.12 10.48
N ALA A 93 3.15 -5.63 11.58
CA ALA A 93 3.60 -7.01 11.71
C ALA A 93 2.44 -8.03 11.61
N ASN A 94 1.21 -7.61 11.92
CA ASN A 94 0.00 -8.42 11.89
C ASN A 94 -0.71 -8.35 10.53
N MET A 95 -0.09 -7.76 9.50
CA MET A 95 -0.65 -7.56 8.16
C MET A 95 -1.90 -6.66 8.15
N VAL A 96 -2.04 -5.77 9.15
CA VAL A 96 -3.08 -4.74 9.18
C VAL A 96 -2.55 -3.51 8.43
N ILE A 97 -3.38 -2.94 7.55
CA ILE A 97 -3.04 -1.72 6.81
C ILE A 97 -3.17 -0.52 7.75
N THR A 98 -2.06 0.15 8.00
CA THR A 98 -1.96 1.30 8.91
C THR A 98 -1.87 2.64 8.17
N ASN A 99 -1.47 2.62 6.90
CA ASN A 99 -1.51 3.80 6.04
C ASN A 99 -1.89 3.41 4.62
N LEU A 100 -2.64 4.27 3.94
CA LEU A 100 -3.10 4.04 2.58
C LEU A 100 -3.09 5.35 1.78
N VAL A 101 -2.46 5.32 0.62
CA VAL A 101 -2.46 6.43 -0.36
C VAL A 101 -3.04 5.89 -1.66
N VAL A 102 -4.18 6.44 -2.06
CA VAL A 102 -4.97 6.00 -3.22
C VAL A 102 -4.98 7.07 -4.32
N ASN A 103 -5.57 6.72 -5.47
CA ASN A 103 -5.86 7.63 -6.57
C ASN A 103 -4.62 8.20 -7.28
N TRP A 104 -3.54 7.43 -7.34
CA TRP A 104 -2.39 7.77 -8.17
C TRP A 104 -2.51 7.13 -9.56
N PRO A 105 -2.04 7.79 -10.63
CA PRO A 105 -2.01 7.16 -11.94
C PRO A 105 -1.11 5.93 -11.94
N GLY A 106 -1.49 4.87 -12.65
CA GLY A 106 -0.74 3.61 -12.70
C GLY A 106 0.68 3.71 -13.26
N SER A 107 1.01 4.81 -13.94
CA SER A 107 2.39 5.12 -14.37
C SER A 107 3.27 5.69 -13.25
N ALA A 108 2.67 6.21 -12.18
CA ALA A 108 3.41 6.81 -11.07
C ALA A 108 4.23 5.75 -10.34
N HIS A 109 5.54 6.01 -10.17
CA HIS A 109 6.42 5.16 -9.40
C HIS A 109 6.07 5.20 -7.91
N ASP A 110 6.11 4.05 -7.23
CA ASP A 110 5.80 3.95 -5.80
C ASP A 110 6.65 4.87 -4.93
N SER A 111 7.90 5.10 -5.33
CA SER A 111 8.80 6.06 -4.68
C SER A 111 8.33 7.52 -4.78
N ARG A 112 7.66 7.88 -5.87
CA ARG A 112 7.02 9.20 -6.02
C ARG A 112 5.78 9.29 -5.15
N VAL A 113 4.90 8.28 -5.21
CA VAL A 113 3.67 8.21 -4.40
C VAL A 113 4.00 8.34 -2.91
N TYR A 114 5.03 7.64 -2.45
CA TYR A 114 5.49 7.73 -1.07
C TYR A 114 6.05 9.11 -0.72
N ARG A 115 6.93 9.69 -1.55
CA ARG A 115 7.50 11.01 -1.29
C ARG A 115 6.45 12.12 -1.19
N GLU A 116 5.36 12.01 -1.95
CA GLU A 116 4.25 12.97 -1.91
C GLU A 116 3.17 12.59 -0.86
N SER A 117 3.40 11.57 -0.04
CA SER A 117 2.47 11.14 1.01
C SER A 117 2.63 11.93 2.30
N GLY A 118 1.53 12.08 3.03
CA GLY A 118 1.54 12.69 4.37
C GLY A 118 2.39 11.91 5.38
N LEU A 119 2.50 10.58 5.23
CA LEU A 119 3.34 9.74 6.10
C LEU A 119 4.83 10.05 5.91
N CYS A 120 5.30 10.20 4.67
CA CYS A 120 6.69 10.60 4.41
C CYS A 120 6.99 11.97 5.04
N ALA A 121 6.09 12.93 4.88
CA ALA A 121 6.26 14.27 5.47
C ALA A 121 6.30 14.22 7.00
N ALA A 122 5.51 13.35 7.65
CA ALA A 122 5.53 13.18 9.10
C ALA A 122 6.82 12.51 9.61
N LEU A 123 7.34 11.51 8.88
CA LEU A 123 8.63 10.87 9.18
C LEU A 123 9.79 11.85 9.03
N GLU A 124 9.78 12.68 7.98
CA GLU A 124 10.79 13.73 7.76
C GLU A 124 10.79 14.80 8.85
N ARG A 125 9.62 15.09 9.45
CA ARG A 125 9.50 15.98 10.62
C ARG A 125 9.88 15.31 11.94
N GLY A 126 10.19 14.01 11.93
CA GLY A 126 10.53 13.25 13.13
C GLY A 126 9.35 13.00 14.06
N GLU A 127 8.11 13.02 13.54
CA GLU A 127 6.91 12.76 14.34
C GLU A 127 6.85 11.31 14.83
N TYR A 128 7.42 10.37 14.07
CA TYR A 128 7.50 8.96 14.46
C TYR A 128 8.95 8.56 14.72
N ARG A 129 9.12 7.70 15.73
CA ARG A 129 10.39 7.02 15.98
C ARG A 129 10.34 5.66 15.30
N GLY A 130 11.35 5.34 14.49
CA GLY A 130 11.46 4.05 13.81
C GLY A 130 11.64 4.17 12.31
N VAL A 131 11.67 3.01 11.66
CA VAL A 131 12.04 2.88 10.25
C VAL A 131 11.03 2.03 9.49
N LEU A 132 10.65 2.50 8.30
CA LEU A 132 9.88 1.71 7.34
C LEU A 132 10.80 0.81 6.50
N LEU A 133 10.27 -0.32 6.02
CA LEU A 133 10.94 -1.14 5.01
C LEU A 133 10.27 -1.01 3.65
N GLY A 134 11.04 -0.65 2.62
CA GLY A 134 10.58 -0.59 1.22
C GLY A 134 11.44 -1.43 0.28
N ASP A 135 11.03 -1.59 -0.98
CA ASP A 135 11.92 -2.17 -2.01
C ASP A 135 13.11 -1.28 -2.39
N LYS A 136 13.97 -1.87 -3.21
CA LYS A 136 15.05 -1.24 -3.97
C LYS A 136 14.65 -0.04 -4.85
N GLY A 137 13.36 0.15 -5.14
CA GLY A 137 12.81 1.26 -5.93
C GLY A 137 12.61 2.52 -5.12
N TYR A 138 12.56 2.42 -3.79
CA TYR A 138 12.59 3.55 -2.88
C TYR A 138 14.00 4.09 -2.67
N ARG A 139 14.09 5.34 -2.23
CA ARG A 139 15.34 5.94 -1.74
C ARG A 139 15.57 5.48 -0.30
N CYS A 140 16.74 4.92 -0.02
CA CYS A 140 17.15 4.62 1.35
C CYS A 140 17.37 5.92 2.13
N ASP A 141 16.84 6.00 3.34
CA ASP A 141 16.90 7.17 4.22
C ASP A 141 16.90 6.75 5.70
N TYR A 142 17.07 7.68 6.63
CA TYR A 142 17.11 7.38 8.09
C TYR A 142 15.78 6.85 8.65
N TYR A 143 14.68 7.01 7.91
CA TYR A 143 13.32 6.57 8.25
C TYR A 143 12.76 5.54 7.25
N LEU A 144 13.53 5.15 6.23
CA LEU A 144 13.11 4.16 5.22
C LEU A 144 14.31 3.33 4.75
N PHE A 145 14.34 2.05 5.13
CA PHE A 145 15.39 1.13 4.74
C PHE A 145 15.02 0.29 3.53
N THR A 146 15.98 0.17 2.61
CA THR A 146 15.89 -0.65 1.40
C THR A 146 16.94 -1.76 1.43
N PRO A 147 16.79 -2.85 0.65
CA PRO A 147 17.82 -3.88 0.55
C PRO A 147 19.17 -3.31 0.11
N LEU A 148 20.26 -3.86 0.64
CA LEU A 148 21.61 -3.57 0.18
C LEU A 148 21.79 -4.12 -1.25
N ARG A 149 22.43 -3.33 -2.12
CA ARG A 149 22.66 -3.69 -3.53
C ARG A 149 23.91 -4.55 -3.71
N ASN A 150 24.98 -4.23 -2.97
CA ASN A 150 26.26 -4.92 -3.05
C ASN A 150 26.48 -5.69 -1.74
N LEU A 151 26.40 -7.02 -1.83
CA LEU A 151 26.54 -7.93 -0.70
C LEU A 151 27.98 -8.44 -0.63
N VAL A 152 28.76 -7.93 0.32
CA VAL A 152 30.18 -8.27 0.46
C VAL A 152 30.41 -9.11 1.71
N THR A 153 29.75 -8.76 2.80
CA THR A 153 29.96 -9.38 4.11
C THR A 153 28.81 -10.29 4.50
N ALA A 154 29.06 -11.26 5.38
CA ALA A 154 28.01 -12.10 5.96
C ALA A 154 26.91 -11.28 6.68
N LYS A 155 27.23 -10.08 7.18
CA LYS A 155 26.25 -9.18 7.79
C LYS A 155 25.30 -8.61 6.74
N ASP A 156 25.79 -8.29 5.55
CA ASP A 156 24.97 -7.78 4.45
C ASP A 156 23.94 -8.83 4.02
N TYR A 157 24.36 -10.09 3.90
CA TYR A 157 23.47 -11.21 3.58
C TYR A 157 22.41 -11.41 4.67
N ARG A 158 22.80 -11.35 5.94
CA ARG A 158 21.85 -11.46 7.08
C ARG A 158 20.84 -10.32 7.08
N TYR A 159 21.30 -9.10 6.85
CA TYR A 159 20.42 -7.93 6.72
C TYR A 159 19.43 -8.11 5.57
N ASN A 160 19.88 -8.43 4.35
CA ASN A 160 18.96 -8.61 3.22
C ASN A 160 17.99 -9.78 3.42
N ALA A 161 18.42 -10.86 4.08
CA ALA A 161 17.53 -11.97 4.42
C ALA A 161 16.44 -11.54 5.42
N ALA A 162 16.81 -10.80 6.47
CA ALA A 162 15.85 -10.27 7.45
C ALA A 162 14.91 -9.22 6.83
N HIS A 163 15.45 -8.33 5.99
CA HIS A 163 14.70 -7.32 5.23
C HIS A 163 13.66 -7.99 4.33
N ALA A 164 14.08 -8.96 3.50
CA ALA A 164 13.19 -9.68 2.61
C ALA A 164 12.09 -10.44 3.37
N LYS A 165 12.43 -11.11 4.47
CA LYS A 165 11.45 -11.84 5.30
C LYS A 165 10.41 -10.91 5.92
N THR A 166 10.84 -9.77 6.45
CA THR A 166 9.95 -8.79 7.10
C THR A 166 9.08 -8.09 6.07
N ARG A 167 9.68 -7.61 4.97
CA ARG A 167 8.96 -6.93 3.89
C ARG A 167 7.93 -7.84 3.22
N ASN A 168 8.12 -9.16 3.20
CA ASN A 168 7.12 -10.08 2.65
C ASN A 168 5.72 -9.94 3.29
N LEU A 169 5.61 -9.36 4.49
CA LEU A 169 4.33 -9.04 5.13
C LEU A 169 3.42 -8.15 4.28
N ILE A 170 3.93 -7.09 3.64
CA ILE A 170 3.09 -6.21 2.82
C ILE A 170 2.65 -6.89 1.51
N GLU A 171 3.51 -7.70 0.92
CA GLU A 171 3.16 -8.52 -0.25
C GLU A 171 2.05 -9.54 0.09
N ARG A 172 2.16 -10.21 1.25
CA ARG A 172 1.13 -11.12 1.76
C ARG A 172 -0.17 -10.39 2.07
N THR A 173 -0.10 -9.19 2.64
CA THR A 173 -1.25 -8.32 2.91
C THR A 173 -2.01 -8.04 1.61
N PHE A 174 -1.32 -7.64 0.54
CA PHE A 174 -1.95 -7.45 -0.77
C PHE A 174 -2.52 -8.75 -1.35
N GLY A 175 -1.83 -9.88 -1.17
CA GLY A 175 -2.32 -11.20 -1.58
C GLY A 175 -3.65 -11.57 -0.90
N ILE A 176 -3.74 -11.38 0.42
CA ILE A 176 -4.97 -11.60 1.20
C ILE A 176 -6.07 -10.65 0.72
N LEU A 177 -5.76 -9.36 0.58
CA LEU A 177 -6.72 -8.34 0.15
C LEU A 177 -7.32 -8.66 -1.23
N LYS A 178 -6.49 -8.99 -2.22
CA LYS A 178 -6.93 -9.32 -3.58
C LYS A 178 -7.67 -10.65 -3.67
N ARG A 179 -7.39 -11.60 -2.77
CA ARG A 179 -8.16 -12.85 -2.66
C ARG A 179 -9.53 -12.62 -2.03
N ARG A 180 -9.60 -11.81 -0.96
CA ARG A 180 -10.86 -11.48 -0.26
C ARG A 180 -11.77 -10.61 -1.13
N PHE A 181 -11.20 -9.61 -1.79
CA PHE A 181 -11.90 -8.72 -2.70
C PHE A 181 -11.42 -8.97 -4.12
N GLY A 182 -11.95 -10.03 -4.74
CA GLY A 182 -11.55 -10.46 -6.09
C GLY A 182 -11.67 -9.39 -7.18
N VAL A 183 -12.45 -8.34 -6.92
CA VAL A 183 -12.57 -7.15 -7.78
C VAL A 183 -11.23 -6.39 -7.93
N LEU A 184 -10.38 -6.40 -6.90
CA LEU A 184 -9.06 -5.73 -6.90
C LEU A 184 -8.00 -6.49 -7.70
N GLY A 185 -8.25 -7.76 -8.03
CA GLY A 185 -7.39 -8.59 -8.88
C GLY A 185 -7.86 -8.65 -10.35
N LYS A 186 -9.02 -8.07 -10.66
CA LYS A 186 -9.63 -8.07 -12.00
C LYS A 186 -9.68 -6.65 -12.55
N CYS A 187 -9.89 -6.52 -13.86
CA CYS A 187 -10.13 -5.21 -14.47
C CYS A 187 -11.48 -4.66 -13.98
N LEU A 188 -11.45 -3.52 -13.30
CA LEU A 188 -12.63 -2.75 -12.92
C LEU A 188 -13.30 -2.21 -14.19
N ARG A 189 -14.57 -2.59 -14.39
CA ARG A 189 -15.33 -2.29 -15.60
C ARG A 189 -16.13 -1.00 -15.53
N THR A 190 -16.00 -0.24 -14.43
CA THR A 190 -16.66 1.04 -14.19
C THR A 190 -16.04 2.13 -15.05
N GLU A 191 -16.86 3.04 -15.58
CA GLU A 191 -16.39 4.31 -16.12
C GLU A 191 -15.98 5.17 -14.92
N LEU A 192 -14.73 5.67 -14.92
CA LEU A 192 -14.16 6.52 -13.87
C LEU A 192 -14.39 7.99 -14.20
#